data_AF-B6EQI6-F1
#
_entry.id   AF-B6EQI6-F1
#
_cell.length_a   1.000
_cell.length_b   1.000
_cell.length_c   1.000
_cell.angle_alpha   90.00
_cell.angle_beta   90.00
_cell.angle_gamma   90.00
#
_symmetry.space_group_name_H-M   'P 1'
#
loop_
_entity.id
_entity.type
_entity.pdbx_description
1 polymer ?
#
loop_
_entity_poly.entity_id
_entity_poly.type
_entity_poly.pdbx_seq_one_letter_code
_entity_poly.pdbx_strand_id
1 'polypeptide(L)'
;MIDFKHDTVKLHIAFEIKNDCYVKVTKLNEEKNKMLQDFIDEIEMRKDTDWDLGLEFQNRIMPKMASFGGQISGLTRIVKSELAKYVLGVLVDNNKNYFQQFTTMNFLVFSKYFLETSPTNKSILQFIDNSIDWKTKNINNPKFARKEKFIEYLDKLDVDKSGHFWGDWFNEEYSKYRELVQRDSANARENVRLIKESIK
;
A
#
# COMPACT_ATOMS: atom_id res chain seq x y z
N MET A 1 26.53 -15.45 -3.44
CA MET A 1 26.05 -14.76 -2.22
C MET A 1 25.29 -13.53 -2.70
N ILE A 2 24.04 -13.34 -2.28
CA ILE A 2 23.21 -12.20 -2.66
C ILE A 2 23.66 -11.01 -1.78
N ASP A 3 24.07 -9.90 -2.40
CA ASP A 3 24.49 -8.69 -1.67
C ASP A 3 23.26 -7.78 -1.46
N PHE A 4 23.07 -7.32 -0.22
CA PHE A 4 21.92 -6.50 0.19
C PHE A 4 22.31 -5.05 0.52
N LYS A 5 23.52 -4.60 0.16
CA LYS A 5 24.02 -3.25 0.46
C LYS A 5 23.04 -2.13 0.11
N HIS A 6 22.98 -1.14 0.99
CA HIS A 6 22.06 -0.01 0.86
C HIS A 6 22.42 0.89 -0.32
N ASP A 7 21.42 1.24 -1.13
CA ASP A 7 21.49 2.38 -2.05
C ASP A 7 20.56 3.50 -1.53
N THR A 8 21.18 4.51 -0.95
CA THR A 8 20.50 5.68 -0.36
C THR A 8 19.92 6.63 -1.40
N VAL A 9 20.36 6.57 -2.67
CA VAL A 9 19.90 7.51 -3.71
C VAL A 9 18.44 7.26 -4.07
N LYS A 10 18.07 5.99 -4.23
CA LYS A 10 16.70 5.61 -4.57
C LYS A 10 15.70 5.75 -3.40
N LEU A 11 16.21 5.88 -2.16
CA LEU A 11 15.41 6.02 -0.93
C LEU A 11 14.57 7.31 -0.95
N HIS A 12 15.13 8.38 -1.54
CA HIS A 12 14.49 9.69 -1.63
C HIS A 12 13.19 9.65 -2.46
N ILE A 13 13.17 8.96 -3.59
CA ILE A 13 11.99 8.87 -4.47
C ILE A 13 10.82 8.18 -3.75
N ALA A 14 11.11 7.11 -2.99
CA ALA A 14 10.08 6.40 -2.22
C ALA A 14 9.50 7.31 -1.12
N PHE A 15 10.33 8.15 -0.50
CA PHE A 15 9.88 9.10 0.50
C PHE A 15 9.08 10.27 -0.07
N GLU A 16 9.41 10.78 -1.26
CA GLU A 16 8.61 11.80 -1.94
C GLU A 16 7.18 11.31 -2.20
N ILE A 17 7.04 10.10 -2.77
CA ILE A 17 5.72 9.52 -3.02
C ILE A 17 4.95 9.31 -1.71
N LYS A 18 5.63 8.82 -0.66
CA LYS A 18 5.04 8.66 0.68
C LYS A 18 4.49 10.00 1.18
N ASN A 19 5.29 11.07 1.06
CA ASN A 19 4.93 12.41 1.50
C ASN A 19 3.75 12.97 0.70
N ASP A 20 3.80 12.89 -0.63
CA ASP A 20 2.73 13.34 -1.53
C ASP A 20 1.40 12.63 -1.24
N CYS A 21 1.45 11.31 -1.02
CA CYS A 21 0.27 10.54 -0.65
C CYS A 21 -0.24 10.95 0.74
N TYR A 22 0.67 11.21 1.69
CA TYR A 22 0.29 11.63 3.03
C TYR A 22 -0.42 13.00 3.01
N VAL A 23 0.14 13.99 2.31
CA VAL A 23 -0.47 15.32 2.13
C VAL A 23 -1.91 15.20 1.58
N LYS A 24 -2.10 14.34 0.57
CA LYS A 24 -3.44 14.08 0.02
C LYS A 24 -4.38 13.42 1.04
N VAL A 25 -3.89 12.45 1.80
CA VAL A 25 -4.69 11.81 2.86
C VAL A 25 -5.09 12.81 3.94
N THR A 26 -4.17 13.67 4.38
CA THR A 26 -4.46 14.72 5.38
C THR A 26 -5.56 15.65 4.87
N LYS A 27 -5.45 16.15 3.63
CA LYS A 27 -6.49 16.98 3.01
C LYS A 27 -7.85 16.27 2.93
N LEU A 28 -7.87 15.00 2.53
CA LEU A 28 -9.11 14.21 2.49
C LEU A 28 -9.71 14.03 3.89
N ASN A 29 -8.88 13.85 4.91
CA ASN A 29 -9.36 13.77 6.30
C ASN A 29 -9.88 15.12 6.80
N GLU A 30 -9.25 16.25 6.44
CA GLU A 30 -9.76 17.59 6.75
C GLU A 30 -11.14 17.84 6.13
N GLU A 31 -11.30 17.54 4.84
CA GLU A 31 -12.58 17.66 4.12
C GLU A 31 -13.66 16.76 4.73
N LYS A 32 -13.29 15.52 5.09
CA LYS A 32 -14.15 14.55 5.75
C LYS A 32 -14.60 15.03 7.14
N ASN A 33 -13.67 15.55 7.95
CA ASN A 33 -13.95 16.07 9.28
C ASN A 33 -14.87 17.30 9.20
N LYS A 34 -14.58 18.23 8.29
CA LYS A 34 -15.41 19.41 8.07
C LYS A 34 -16.84 19.03 7.71
N MET A 35 -17.02 18.13 6.75
CA MET A 35 -18.37 17.68 6.35
C MET A 35 -19.17 17.07 7.50
N LEU A 36 -18.51 16.28 8.36
CA LEU A 36 -19.17 15.69 9.52
C LEU A 36 -19.49 16.74 10.58
N GLN A 37 -18.60 17.72 10.80
CA GLN A 37 -18.86 18.82 11.72
C GLN A 37 -20.01 19.70 11.23
N ASP A 38 -20.00 20.09 9.95
CA ASP A 38 -21.08 20.86 9.33
C ASP A 38 -22.44 20.13 9.49
N PHE A 39 -22.45 18.80 9.41
CA PHE A 39 -23.66 18.00 9.63
C PHE A 39 -24.07 17.95 11.09
N ILE A 40 -23.13 17.86 12.04
CA ILE A 40 -23.43 17.97 13.48
C ILE A 40 -24.04 19.33 13.81
N ASP A 41 -23.47 20.40 13.25
CA ASP A 41 -23.99 21.75 13.46
C ASP A 41 -25.41 21.90 12.87
N GLU A 42 -25.67 21.28 11.70
CA GLU A 42 -27.02 21.21 11.12
C GLU A 42 -28.00 20.45 12.02
N ILE A 43 -27.55 19.37 12.69
CA ILE A 43 -28.38 18.63 13.67
C ILE A 43 -28.84 19.56 14.79
N GLU A 44 -27.92 20.30 15.40
CA GLU A 44 -28.24 21.22 16.49
C GLU A 44 -29.16 22.36 16.04
N MET A 45 -28.95 22.90 14.84
CA MET A 45 -29.81 23.96 14.29
C MET A 45 -31.24 23.50 13.99
N ARG A 46 -31.43 22.21 13.72
CA ARG A 46 -32.72 21.63 13.27
C ARG A 46 -33.40 20.74 14.31
N LYS A 47 -32.87 20.68 15.53
CA LYS A 47 -33.36 19.79 16.60
C LYS A 47 -34.87 19.90 16.90
N ASP A 48 -35.46 21.07 16.67
CA ASP A 48 -36.88 21.35 16.94
C ASP A 48 -37.75 21.30 15.66
N THR A 49 -37.24 20.71 14.57
CA THR A 49 -37.94 20.60 13.28
C THR A 49 -38.29 19.16 12.94
N ASP A 50 -39.34 18.99 12.13
CA ASP A 50 -39.73 17.68 11.59
C ASP A 50 -38.82 17.32 10.41
N TRP A 51 -37.66 16.74 10.73
CA TRP A 51 -36.67 16.31 9.74
C TRP A 51 -36.21 14.88 10.03
N ASP A 52 -36.12 14.06 8.98
CA ASP A 52 -35.65 12.68 9.12
C ASP A 52 -34.11 12.64 9.10
N LEU A 53 -33.52 12.85 10.29
CA LEU A 53 -32.07 12.81 10.48
C LEU A 53 -31.46 11.48 10.00
N GLY A 54 -32.14 10.36 10.23
CA GLY A 54 -31.65 9.04 9.82
C GLY A 54 -31.54 8.93 8.30
N LEU A 55 -32.58 9.34 7.59
CA LEU A 55 -32.62 9.34 6.13
C LEU A 55 -31.60 10.33 5.53
N GLU A 56 -31.47 11.52 6.11
CA GLU A 56 -30.49 12.53 5.70
C GLU A 56 -29.06 12.01 5.85
N PHE A 57 -28.73 11.41 7.00
CA PHE A 57 -27.41 10.84 7.22
C PHE A 57 -27.10 9.71 6.23
N GLN A 58 -28.06 8.81 5.99
CA GLN A 58 -27.90 7.69 5.06
C GLN A 58 -27.74 8.12 3.60
N ASN A 59 -28.51 9.11 3.15
CA ASN A 59 -28.54 9.49 1.74
C ASN A 59 -27.50 10.56 1.38
N ARG A 60 -27.19 11.49 2.29
CA ARG A 60 -26.32 12.65 2.00
C ARG A 60 -24.89 12.46 2.50
N ILE A 61 -24.72 11.88 3.68
CA ILE A 61 -23.43 11.84 4.37
C ILE A 61 -22.70 10.52 4.14
N MET A 62 -23.36 9.38 4.37
CA MET A 62 -22.74 8.06 4.25
C MET A 62 -22.09 7.79 2.88
N PRO A 63 -22.70 8.15 1.73
CA PRO A 63 -22.06 7.90 0.43
C PRO A 63 -20.76 8.68 0.24
N LYS A 64 -20.71 9.93 0.75
CA LYS A 64 -19.51 10.76 0.70
C LYS A 64 -18.42 10.20 1.63
N MET A 65 -18.79 9.73 2.81
CA MET A 65 -17.88 9.05 3.73
C MET A 65 -17.27 7.79 3.12
N ALA A 66 -18.07 6.98 2.40
CA ALA A 66 -17.58 5.82 1.68
C ALA A 66 -16.59 6.22 0.57
N SER A 67 -16.88 7.30 -0.17
CA SER A 67 -15.98 7.84 -1.19
C SER A 67 -14.62 8.26 -0.60
N PHE A 68 -14.61 9.03 0.49
CA PHE A 68 -13.37 9.39 1.19
C PHE A 68 -12.59 8.16 1.66
N GLY A 69 -13.28 7.18 2.24
CA GLY A 69 -12.67 5.91 2.64
C GLY A 69 -12.00 5.18 1.49
N GLY A 70 -12.66 5.11 0.33
CA GLY A 70 -12.11 4.52 -0.89
C GLY A 70 -10.86 5.25 -1.39
N GLN A 71 -10.87 6.58 -1.39
CA GLN A 71 -9.73 7.40 -1.84
C GLN A 71 -8.52 7.26 -0.91
N ILE A 72 -8.71 7.33 0.41
CA ILE A 72 -7.64 7.14 1.41
C ILE A 72 -7.05 5.72 1.30
N SER A 73 -7.91 4.70 1.14
CA SER A 73 -7.48 3.32 0.91
C SER A 73 -6.65 3.18 -0.37
N GLY A 74 -7.05 3.86 -1.45
CA GLY A 74 -6.31 3.91 -2.70
C GLY A 74 -4.91 4.49 -2.55
N LEU A 75 -4.79 5.65 -1.89
CA LEU A 75 -3.50 6.30 -1.61
C LEU A 75 -2.60 5.42 -0.73
N THR A 76 -3.17 4.79 0.30
CA THR A 76 -2.44 3.87 1.19
C THR A 76 -1.88 2.66 0.42
N ARG A 77 -2.64 2.14 -0.55
CA ARG A 77 -2.19 1.05 -1.42
C ARG A 77 -1.07 1.47 -2.37
N ILE A 78 -1.09 2.71 -2.86
CA ILE A 78 -0.01 3.28 -3.68
C ILE A 78 1.29 3.29 -2.88
N VAL A 79 1.29 3.84 -1.65
CA VAL A 79 2.48 3.86 -0.79
C VAL A 79 3.02 2.45 -0.55
N LYS A 80 2.15 1.49 -0.21
CA LYS A 80 2.56 0.08 -0.03
C LYS A 80 3.25 -0.49 -1.29
N SER A 81 2.69 -0.20 -2.46
CA SER A 81 3.23 -0.65 -3.75
C SER A 81 4.58 -0.02 -4.08
N GLU A 82 4.74 1.28 -3.84
CA GLU A 82 5.97 2.01 -4.18
C GLU A 82 7.12 1.70 -3.23
N LEU A 83 6.86 1.50 -1.93
CA LEU A 83 7.86 0.99 -0.99
C LEU A 83 8.36 -0.40 -1.40
N ALA A 84 7.44 -1.30 -1.81
CA ALA A 84 7.84 -2.62 -2.28
C ALA A 84 8.63 -2.54 -3.60
N LYS A 85 8.22 -1.66 -4.51
CA LYS A 85 8.93 -1.40 -5.76
C LYS A 85 10.35 -0.90 -5.50
N TYR A 86 10.52 0.00 -4.55
CA TYR A 86 11.83 0.51 -4.14
C TYR A 86 12.74 -0.64 -3.65
N VAL A 87 12.25 -1.45 -2.71
CA VAL A 87 13.02 -2.61 -2.19
C VAL A 87 13.42 -3.55 -3.33
N LEU A 88 12.48 -3.94 -4.19
CA LEU A 88 12.80 -4.80 -5.34
C LEU A 88 13.85 -4.17 -6.26
N GLY A 89 13.78 -2.86 -6.50
CA GLY A 89 14.75 -2.15 -7.32
C GLY A 89 16.18 -2.20 -6.75
N VAL A 90 16.33 -2.07 -5.43
CA VAL A 90 17.65 -2.21 -4.77
C VAL A 90 18.14 -3.66 -4.88
N LEU A 91 17.26 -4.63 -4.60
CA LEU A 91 17.61 -6.05 -4.68
C LEU A 91 18.07 -6.46 -6.08
N VAL A 92 17.36 -6.01 -7.12
CA VAL A 92 17.67 -6.28 -8.52
C VAL A 92 19.02 -5.68 -8.91
N ASP A 93 19.28 -4.43 -8.54
CA ASP A 93 20.51 -3.76 -8.92
C ASP A 93 21.76 -4.38 -8.29
N ASN A 94 21.65 -4.79 -7.02
CA ASN A 94 22.75 -5.45 -6.32
C ASN A 94 22.97 -6.89 -6.79
N ASN A 95 21.96 -7.52 -7.40
CA ASN A 95 21.96 -8.95 -7.72
C ASN A 95 21.47 -9.26 -9.14
N LYS A 96 21.87 -8.45 -10.12
CA LYS A 96 21.38 -8.52 -11.51
C LYS A 96 21.44 -9.94 -12.09
N ASN A 97 22.54 -10.66 -11.88
CA ASN A 97 22.72 -12.01 -12.41
C ASN A 97 21.71 -13.03 -11.87
N TYR A 98 21.19 -12.82 -10.66
CA TYR A 98 20.15 -13.66 -10.08
C TYR A 98 18.78 -13.29 -10.65
N PHE A 99 18.45 -11.99 -10.62
CA PHE A 99 17.13 -11.49 -11.03
C PHE A 99 16.92 -11.46 -12.55
N GLN A 100 17.97 -11.49 -13.39
CA GLN A 100 17.82 -11.53 -14.86
C GLN A 100 16.99 -12.74 -15.33
N GLN A 101 17.01 -13.85 -14.59
CA GLN A 101 16.25 -15.06 -14.90
C GLN A 101 14.77 -14.98 -14.50
N PHE A 102 14.36 -13.91 -13.82
CA PHE A 102 12.98 -13.77 -13.37
C PHE A 102 12.08 -13.33 -14.52
N THR A 103 10.89 -13.94 -14.56
CA THR A 103 9.75 -13.45 -15.31
C THR A 103 8.89 -12.54 -14.44
N THR A 104 7.87 -11.91 -15.03
CA THR A 104 6.88 -11.14 -14.27
C THR A 104 6.26 -11.97 -13.14
N MET A 105 5.94 -13.26 -13.40
CA MET A 105 5.39 -14.15 -12.37
C MET A 105 6.37 -14.32 -11.21
N ASN A 106 7.66 -14.53 -11.50
CA ASN A 106 8.67 -14.72 -10.46
C ASN A 106 8.81 -13.48 -9.59
N PHE A 107 8.83 -12.28 -10.17
CA PHE A 107 8.88 -11.04 -9.38
C PHE A 107 7.66 -10.86 -8.48
N LEU A 108 6.45 -11.13 -8.99
CA LEU A 108 5.22 -11.02 -8.18
C LEU A 108 5.23 -12.03 -7.02
N VAL A 109 5.68 -13.26 -7.27
CA VAL A 109 5.76 -14.31 -6.24
C VAL A 109 6.84 -14.00 -5.23
N PHE A 110 8.04 -13.62 -5.69
CA PHE A 110 9.15 -13.23 -4.84
C PHE A 110 8.78 -12.05 -3.95
N SER A 111 8.18 -11.00 -4.52
CA SER A 111 7.73 -9.84 -3.74
C SER A 111 6.71 -10.23 -2.67
N LYS A 112 5.70 -11.04 -3.02
CA LYS A 112 4.71 -11.50 -2.03
C LYS A 112 5.34 -12.37 -0.94
N TYR A 113 6.30 -13.21 -1.32
CA TYR A 113 7.00 -14.09 -0.38
C TYR A 113 7.90 -13.29 0.57
N PHE A 114 8.61 -12.27 0.06
CA PHE A 114 9.59 -11.51 0.83
C PHE A 114 9.00 -10.30 1.59
N LEU A 115 7.97 -9.64 1.05
CA LEU A 115 7.40 -8.38 1.57
C LEU A 115 5.91 -8.49 1.93
N GLU A 116 5.30 -9.68 1.83
CA GLU A 116 3.85 -9.89 2.02
C GLU A 116 2.97 -9.00 1.13
N THR A 117 3.55 -8.49 0.05
CA THR A 117 2.90 -7.59 -0.89
C THR A 117 3.59 -7.65 -2.24
N SER A 118 2.92 -7.18 -3.28
CA SER A 118 3.54 -7.02 -4.58
C SER A 118 3.11 -5.71 -5.22
N PRO A 119 4.04 -5.02 -5.91
CA PRO A 119 3.68 -4.00 -6.88
C PRO A 119 2.77 -4.56 -7.97
N THR A 120 2.20 -3.65 -8.77
CA THR A 120 1.38 -4.04 -9.94
C THR A 120 2.22 -4.71 -11.02
N ASN A 121 1.58 -5.52 -11.87
CA ASN A 121 2.25 -6.12 -13.04
C ASN A 121 2.98 -5.08 -13.89
N LYS A 122 2.35 -3.92 -14.11
CA LYS A 122 2.94 -2.81 -14.87
C LYS A 122 4.20 -2.27 -14.20
N SER A 123 4.17 -2.11 -12.87
CA SER A 123 5.31 -1.62 -12.08
C SER A 123 6.49 -2.59 -12.09
N ILE A 124 6.25 -3.90 -12.22
CA ILE A 124 7.29 -4.93 -12.28
C ILE A 124 8.04 -4.95 -13.62
N LEU A 125 7.43 -4.51 -14.72
CA LEU A 125 8.02 -4.62 -16.06
C LEU A 125 9.41 -3.95 -16.17
N GLN A 126 9.63 -2.87 -15.41
CA GLN A 126 10.92 -2.17 -15.38
C GLN A 126 12.08 -3.03 -14.82
N PHE A 127 11.78 -4.11 -14.08
CA PHE A 127 12.77 -5.01 -13.50
C PHE A 127 13.06 -6.23 -14.39
N ILE A 128 12.27 -6.42 -15.44
CA ILE A 128 12.44 -7.57 -16.34
C ILE A 128 13.62 -7.31 -17.27
N ASP A 129 14.61 -8.18 -17.20
CA ASP A 129 15.66 -8.24 -18.20
C ASP A 129 15.08 -8.83 -19.51
N ASN A 130 15.04 -8.01 -20.57
CA ASN A 130 14.51 -8.41 -21.88
C ASN A 130 15.60 -8.92 -22.84
N SER A 131 16.87 -8.99 -22.43
CA SER A 131 17.95 -9.56 -23.24
C SER A 131 17.83 -11.08 -23.39
N ILE A 132 17.12 -11.74 -22.45
CA ILE A 132 16.81 -13.17 -22.48
C ILE A 132 15.29 -13.32 -22.61
N ASP A 133 14.83 -14.03 -23.63
CA ASP A 133 13.39 -14.27 -23.80
C ASP A 133 12.84 -15.17 -22.69
N TRP A 134 11.54 -15.02 -22.39
CA TRP A 134 10.90 -15.73 -21.28
C TRP A 134 10.90 -17.27 -21.44
N LYS A 135 10.92 -17.79 -22.66
CA LYS A 135 10.98 -19.26 -22.88
C LYS A 135 12.36 -19.76 -22.51
N THR A 136 13.41 -19.05 -22.92
CA THR A 136 14.80 -19.36 -22.54
C THR A 136 15.01 -19.29 -21.03
N LYS A 137 14.45 -18.29 -20.33
CA LYS A 137 14.47 -18.23 -18.86
C LYS A 137 13.88 -19.48 -18.22
N ASN A 138 12.72 -19.94 -18.72
CA ASN A 138 12.04 -21.13 -18.22
C ASN A 138 12.79 -22.43 -18.55
N ILE A 139 13.48 -22.50 -19.68
CA ILE A 139 14.34 -23.64 -20.03
C ILE A 139 15.55 -23.70 -19.11
N ASN A 140 16.21 -22.56 -18.89
CA ASN A 140 17.38 -22.46 -18.01
C ASN A 140 17.02 -22.74 -16.55
N ASN A 141 15.83 -22.33 -16.11
CA ASN A 141 15.35 -22.50 -14.74
C ASN A 141 13.94 -23.10 -14.70
N PRO A 142 13.79 -24.43 -14.92
CA PRO A 142 12.47 -25.07 -14.97
C PRO A 142 11.65 -24.96 -13.68
N LYS A 143 12.33 -24.79 -12.53
CA LYS A 143 11.68 -24.54 -11.24
C LYS A 143 11.00 -23.16 -11.19
N PHE A 144 11.45 -22.19 -11.99
CA PHE A 144 10.91 -20.83 -12.00
C PHE A 144 9.68 -20.72 -12.91
N ALA A 145 9.45 -21.70 -13.78
CA ALA A 145 8.35 -21.67 -14.75
C ALA A 145 6.95 -21.87 -14.11
N ARG A 146 6.89 -22.40 -12.88
CA ARG A 146 5.63 -22.62 -12.13
C ARG A 146 5.71 -21.99 -10.77
N LYS A 147 4.62 -21.34 -10.35
CA LYS A 147 4.55 -20.60 -9.09
C LYS A 147 4.88 -21.48 -7.89
N GLU A 148 4.32 -22.68 -7.82
CA GLU A 148 4.47 -23.60 -6.68
C GLU A 148 5.93 -24.05 -6.55
N LYS A 149 6.53 -24.46 -7.67
CA LYS A 149 7.94 -24.85 -7.73
C LYS A 149 8.89 -23.71 -7.41
N PHE A 150 8.50 -22.48 -7.75
CA PHE A 150 9.28 -21.30 -7.45
C PHE A 150 9.20 -20.96 -5.96
N ILE A 151 8.04 -21.09 -5.32
CA ILE A 151 7.92 -20.97 -3.84
C ILE A 151 8.78 -22.02 -3.15
N GLU A 152 8.68 -23.30 -3.54
CA GLU A 152 9.54 -24.37 -2.99
C GLU A 152 11.04 -24.08 -3.17
N TYR A 153 11.41 -23.40 -4.26
CA TYR A 153 12.78 -22.95 -4.49
C TYR A 153 13.17 -21.83 -3.51
N LEU A 154 12.30 -20.85 -3.29
CA LEU A 154 12.53 -19.76 -2.34
C LEU A 154 12.56 -20.25 -0.88
N ASP A 155 11.84 -21.32 -0.55
CA ASP A 155 11.91 -21.98 0.76
C ASP A 155 13.24 -22.71 0.98
N LYS A 156 13.88 -23.20 -0.10
CA LYS A 156 15.14 -23.96 -0.08
C LYS A 156 16.38 -23.11 -0.24
N LEU A 157 16.26 -21.95 -0.90
CA LEU A 157 17.20 -20.90 -0.60
C LEU A 157 16.96 -20.59 0.88
N ASP A 158 17.95 -20.83 1.73
CA ASP A 158 18.19 -19.92 2.83
C ASP A 158 18.44 -18.54 2.20
N VAL A 159 17.39 -17.90 1.67
CA VAL A 159 17.35 -16.46 1.44
C VAL A 159 17.52 -15.97 2.84
N ASP A 160 18.76 -15.72 3.22
CA ASP A 160 19.18 -15.54 4.58
C ASP A 160 18.25 -14.54 5.24
N LYS A 161 17.27 -15.07 5.97
CA LYS A 161 16.25 -14.26 6.63
C LYS A 161 16.93 -13.45 7.73
N SER A 162 18.13 -13.83 8.19
CA SER A 162 18.91 -13.01 9.11
C SER A 162 19.33 -11.64 8.53
N GLY A 163 19.18 -11.45 7.21
CA GLY A 163 19.19 -10.15 6.52
C GLY A 163 17.81 -9.49 6.37
N HIS A 164 16.93 -9.61 7.38
CA HIS A 164 15.56 -9.05 7.38
C HIS A 164 15.48 -7.54 7.13
N PHE A 165 16.60 -6.81 7.14
CA PHE A 165 16.63 -5.35 7.01
C PHE A 165 15.61 -4.80 6.02
N TRP A 166 15.54 -5.31 4.79
CA TRP A 166 14.63 -4.75 3.78
C TRP A 166 13.16 -5.10 4.02
N GLY A 167 12.87 -6.27 4.58
CA GLY A 167 11.53 -6.65 5.01
C GLY A 167 11.09 -5.87 6.25
N ASP A 168 11.96 -5.77 7.25
CA ASP A 168 11.76 -5.03 8.49
C ASP A 168 11.60 -3.54 8.21
N TRP A 169 12.51 -2.95 7.43
CA TRP A 169 12.45 -1.56 7.01
C TRP A 169 11.16 -1.28 6.24
N PHE A 170 10.77 -2.15 5.31
CA PHE A 170 9.51 -2.01 4.58
C PHE A 170 8.32 -2.01 5.54
N ASN A 171 8.28 -2.98 6.46
CA ASN A 171 7.20 -3.12 7.43
C ASN A 171 7.15 -1.95 8.41
N GLU A 172 8.31 -1.48 8.88
CA GLU A 172 8.45 -0.33 9.77
C GLU A 172 7.96 0.95 9.09
N GLU A 173 8.47 1.25 7.89
CA GLU A 173 8.10 2.47 7.16
C GLU A 173 6.63 2.48 6.75
N TYR A 174 6.10 1.33 6.32
CA TYR A 174 4.69 1.22 6.01
C TYR A 174 3.80 1.32 7.26
N SER A 175 4.23 0.76 8.40
CA SER A 175 3.49 0.84 9.65
C SER A 175 3.43 2.26 10.18
N LYS A 176 4.56 2.99 10.20
CA LYS A 176 4.59 4.43 10.54
C LYS A 176 3.60 5.23 9.68
N TYR A 177 3.59 4.99 8.38
CA TYR A 177 2.63 5.64 7.48
C TYR A 177 1.18 5.31 7.86
N ARG A 178 0.85 4.03 8.09
CA ARG A 178 -0.51 3.63 8.46
C ARG A 178 -0.96 4.23 9.79
N GLU A 179 -0.08 4.34 10.77
CA GLU A 179 -0.38 4.97 12.06
C GLU A 179 -0.76 6.44 11.88
N LEU A 180 -0.02 7.19 11.05
CA LEU A 180 -0.36 8.58 10.72
C LEU A 180 -1.74 8.69 10.06
N VAL A 181 -2.03 7.84 9.06
CA VAL A 181 -3.33 7.80 8.39
C VAL A 181 -4.47 7.46 9.36
N GLN A 182 -4.24 6.52 10.27
CA GLN A 182 -5.23 6.12 11.28
C GLN A 182 -5.49 7.24 12.28
N ARG A 183 -4.44 7.90 12.76
CA ARG A 183 -4.51 9.04 13.67
C ARG A 183 -5.32 10.17 13.04
N ASP A 184 -5.02 10.55 11.81
CA ASP A 184 -5.71 11.64 11.12
C ASP A 184 -7.18 11.30 10.81
N SER A 185 -7.54 10.02 10.85
CA SER A 185 -8.92 9.54 10.71
C SER A 185 -9.72 9.50 12.02
N ALA A 186 -9.08 9.74 13.18
CA ALA A 186 -9.70 9.57 14.50
C ALA A 186 -10.89 10.51 14.72
N ASN A 187 -10.74 11.80 14.39
CA ASN A 187 -11.79 12.81 14.58
C ASN A 187 -13.07 12.44 13.81
N ALA A 188 -12.95 11.98 12.58
CA ALA A 188 -14.12 11.57 11.81
C ALA A 188 -14.82 10.34 12.39
N ARG A 189 -14.09 9.41 13.00
CA ARG A 189 -14.71 8.26 13.67
C ARG A 189 -15.54 8.73 14.86
N GLU A 190 -15.01 9.70 15.60
CA GLU A 190 -15.70 10.31 16.72
C GLU A 190 -16.94 11.10 16.28
N ASN A 191 -16.83 11.95 15.25
CA ASN A 191 -17.97 12.69 14.73
C ASN A 191 -19.08 11.75 14.20
N VAL A 192 -18.72 10.65 13.53
CA VAL A 192 -19.69 9.62 13.12
C VAL A 192 -20.35 8.95 14.33
N ARG A 193 -19.63 8.73 15.43
CA ARG A 193 -20.18 8.19 16.67
C ARG A 193 -21.24 9.14 17.24
N LEU A 194 -20.92 10.44 17.34
CA LEU A 194 -21.84 11.47 17.83
C LEU A 194 -23.11 11.54 16.99
N ILE A 195 -23.00 11.58 15.66
CA ILE A 195 -24.16 11.61 14.75
C ILE A 195 -25.06 10.38 14.95
N LYS A 196 -24.47 9.19 15.10
CA LYS A 196 -25.23 7.95 15.34
C LYS A 196 -25.92 7.92 16.70
N GLU A 197 -25.39 8.62 17.70
CA GLU A 197 -26.03 8.78 18.99
C GLU A 197 -27.21 9.75 18.92
N SER A 198 -27.11 10.82 18.12
CA SER A 198 -28.22 11.75 17.86
C SER A 198 -29.40 11.15 17.07
N ILE A 199 -29.18 10.04 16.35
CA ILE A 199 -30.24 9.32 15.62
C ILE A 199 -31.08 8.41 16.54
N LYS A 200 -30.52 7.99 17.68
CA LYS A 200 -31.18 7.06 18.62
C LYS A 200 -32.16 7.79 19.52
#